data_AF-E1YLQ7-F1
#
_entry.id   AF-E1YLQ7-F1
#
_cell.length_a   1.000
_cell.length_b   1.000
_cell.length_c   1.000
_cell.angle_alpha   90.00
_cell.angle_beta   90.00
_cell.angle_gamma   90.00
#
_symmetry.space_group_name_H-M   'P 1'
#
loop_
_entity.id
_entity.type
_entity.pdbx_description
1 polymer ?
#
loop_
_entity_poly.entity_id
_entity_poly.type
_entity_poly.pdbx_seq_one_letter_code
_entity_poly.pdbx_strand_id
1 'polypeptide(L)'
;MWMQAGLVKYKDCNNFYDCTTCKYDLGMSKKVEKGNGISWQDAMRKKPYLNRVCRHSLTNRIEQRACAYDYQCAKCDFDQFFEDVWTTKNKTVPGEIQQIKGFDVPVGYYFHNGHTWARIESGGYIRIGLDDFSLKLLGRADALELPLIGKEFDQGAVGWGLRRKDNMADVLSPVDGVIVEVNANVREKPEIANHEPYGDGWLFMVRSPDIKETVKKLMDDTAGLSWISEEVVELERMVEKVAGPLAADGGYFMEDIYGNLPGLDWKNLTKTFLKT
;
A
#
# COMPACT_ATOMS: atom_id res chain seq x y z
N MET A 1 9.24 18.33 7.09
CA MET A 1 9.25 19.31 8.20
C MET A 1 10.40 20.30 8.11
N TRP A 2 11.65 19.93 8.37
CA TRP A 2 12.80 20.86 8.33
C TRP A 2 12.98 21.64 7.02
N MET A 3 12.80 20.97 5.87
CA MET A 3 12.79 21.63 4.55
C MET A 3 11.66 22.65 4.42
N GLN A 4 10.44 22.25 4.80
CA GLN A 4 9.24 23.10 4.77
C GLN A 4 9.33 24.30 5.74
N ALA A 5 10.09 24.15 6.83
CA ALA A 5 10.41 25.24 7.76
C ALA A 5 11.51 26.18 7.23
N GLY A 6 12.14 25.88 6.08
CA GLY A 6 13.21 26.68 5.48
C GLY A 6 14.58 26.49 6.11
N LEU A 7 14.76 25.47 6.95
CA LEU A 7 16.03 25.22 7.66
C LEU A 7 17.00 24.31 6.89
N VAL A 8 16.51 23.62 5.86
CA VAL A 8 17.28 22.70 5.01
C VAL A 8 16.84 22.88 3.57
N LYS A 9 17.79 22.88 2.62
CA LYS A 9 17.49 23.12 1.20
C LYS A 9 16.61 22.04 0.58
N TYR A 10 16.95 20.77 0.82
CA TYR A 10 16.25 19.63 0.23
C TYR A 10 16.32 18.44 1.18
N LYS A 11 15.18 17.79 1.42
CA LYS A 11 15.11 16.53 2.15
C LYS A 11 13.82 15.78 1.84
N ASP A 12 13.97 14.62 1.21
CA ASP A 12 12.86 13.69 1.03
C ASP A 12 12.50 12.95 2.30
N CYS A 13 11.19 12.80 2.49
CA CYS A 13 10.61 12.01 3.56
C CYS A 13 10.68 10.53 3.20
N ASN A 14 11.65 9.83 3.78
CA ASN A 14 11.80 8.38 3.66
C ASN A 14 11.37 7.62 4.94
N ASN A 15 10.51 8.26 5.74
CA ASN A 15 9.91 7.68 6.95
C ASN A 15 8.38 7.76 6.92
N PHE A 16 7.79 7.88 5.73
CA PHE A 16 6.34 7.79 5.49
C PHE A 16 5.50 8.68 6.41
N TYR A 17 5.97 9.90 6.64
CA TYR A 17 5.35 10.90 7.50
C TYR A 17 5.23 10.54 8.99
N ASP A 18 5.78 9.40 9.44
CA ASP A 18 6.04 9.15 10.85
C ASP A 18 7.19 10.05 11.32
N CYS A 19 6.84 11.26 11.74
CA CYS A 19 7.83 12.21 12.25
C CYS A 19 8.31 11.82 13.66
N THR A 20 7.55 10.99 14.40
CA THR A 20 7.85 10.68 15.80
C THR A 20 9.05 9.74 15.95
N THR A 21 9.21 8.82 15.00
CA THR A 21 10.33 7.87 14.95
C THR A 21 11.45 8.29 13.98
N CYS A 22 11.34 9.48 13.38
CA CYS A 22 12.24 9.91 12.31
C CYS A 22 13.68 10.14 12.81
N LYS A 23 14.61 9.25 12.42
CA LYS A 23 16.05 9.36 12.76
C LYS A 23 16.68 10.70 12.35
N TYR A 24 16.25 11.28 11.23
CA TYR A 24 16.74 12.58 10.77
C TYR A 24 16.28 13.70 11.71
N ASP A 25 15.00 13.69 12.10
CA ASP A 25 14.45 14.66 13.04
C ASP A 25 15.15 14.57 14.40
N LEU A 26 15.30 13.35 14.94
CA LEU A 26 16.07 13.09 16.15
C LEU A 26 17.51 13.61 16.07
N GLY A 27 18.19 13.40 14.93
CA GLY A 27 19.55 13.89 14.70
C GLY A 27 19.63 15.42 14.66
N MET A 28 18.65 16.08 14.05
CA MET A 28 18.57 17.54 13.99
C MET A 28 18.22 18.15 15.35
N SER A 29 17.29 17.55 16.09
CA SER A 29 16.94 17.97 17.45
C SER A 29 18.14 17.93 18.38
N LYS A 30 18.97 16.86 18.32
CA LYS A 30 20.25 16.80 19.05
C LYS A 30 21.24 17.90 18.68
N LYS A 31 21.23 18.39 17.44
CA LYS A 31 22.07 19.52 17.03
C LYS A 31 21.57 20.83 17.65
N VAL A 32 20.26 21.03 17.66
CA VAL A 32 19.62 22.19 18.30
C VAL A 32 19.89 22.22 19.80
N GLU A 33 19.80 21.08 20.49
CA GLU A 33 20.15 20.94 21.91
C GLU A 33 21.60 21.35 22.21
N LYS A 34 22.52 21.13 21.25
CA LYS A 34 23.91 21.56 21.33
C LYS A 34 24.13 23.03 20.92
N GLY A 35 23.06 23.79 20.71
CA GLY A 35 23.11 25.21 20.29
C GLY A 35 23.33 25.43 18.79
N ASN A 36 23.32 24.38 17.97
CA ASN A 36 23.53 24.50 16.53
C ASN A 36 22.20 24.74 15.80
N GLY A 37 21.72 25.98 15.83
CA GLY A 37 20.50 26.41 15.12
C GLY A 37 19.23 26.33 15.97
N ILE A 38 18.08 26.36 15.31
CA ILE A 38 16.75 26.32 15.94
C ILE A 38 15.96 25.09 15.47
N SER A 39 14.98 24.67 16.26
CA SER A 39 14.08 23.59 15.85
C SER A 39 13.18 24.02 14.69
N TRP A 40 12.68 23.05 13.91
CA TRP A 40 11.69 23.37 12.87
C TRP A 40 10.42 23.96 13.49
N GLN A 41 10.05 23.52 14.70
CA GLN A 41 8.94 24.07 15.46
C GLN A 41 9.16 25.56 15.72
N ASP A 42 10.33 25.95 16.23
CA ASP A 42 10.65 27.36 16.50
C ASP A 42 10.69 28.21 15.24
N ALA A 43 11.25 27.67 14.15
CA ALA A 43 11.19 28.33 12.84
C ALA A 43 9.75 28.60 12.40
N MET A 44 8.86 27.62 12.61
CA MET A 44 7.45 27.76 12.29
C MET A 44 6.71 28.72 13.24
N ARG A 45 7.06 28.76 14.53
CA ARG A 45 6.52 29.72 15.51
C ARG A 45 6.84 31.17 15.15
N LYS A 46 7.99 31.41 14.50
CA LYS A 46 8.39 32.75 14.04
C LYS A 46 7.58 33.26 12.84
N LYS A 47 6.81 32.39 12.15
CA LYS A 47 5.99 32.83 11.00
C LYS A 47 4.76 33.64 11.47
N PRO A 48 4.22 34.53 10.61
CA PRO A 48 2.94 35.18 10.85
C PRO A 48 1.82 34.17 11.12
N TYR A 49 0.82 34.54 11.91
CA TYR A 49 -0.26 33.63 12.35
C TYR A 49 -0.90 32.83 11.21
N LEU A 50 -1.25 33.49 10.10
CA LEU A 50 -1.87 32.86 8.93
C LEU A 50 -0.96 31.80 8.25
N ASN A 51 0.35 31.90 8.44
CA ASN A 51 1.33 30.97 7.88
C ASN A 51 1.74 29.88 8.88
N ARG A 52 1.15 29.87 10.09
CA ARG A 52 1.39 28.84 11.10
C ARG A 52 0.47 27.65 10.86
N VAL A 53 0.70 26.92 9.77
CA VAL A 53 -0.13 25.79 9.36
C VAL A 53 0.27 24.49 10.08
N CYS A 54 -0.69 23.58 10.22
CA CYS A 54 -0.54 22.25 10.79
C CYS A 54 0.57 21.45 10.09
N ARG A 55 1.24 20.54 10.81
CA ARG A 55 2.27 19.68 10.20
C ARG A 55 1.74 18.85 9.03
N HIS A 56 0.48 18.39 9.09
CA HIS A 56 -0.12 17.61 8.02
C HIS A 56 -0.37 18.47 6.78
N SER A 57 -0.74 19.75 6.94
CA SER A 57 -0.83 20.70 5.84
C SER A 57 0.55 21.06 5.27
N LEU A 58 1.58 21.20 6.12
CA LEU A 58 2.97 21.42 5.67
C LEU A 58 3.52 20.27 4.81
N THR A 59 3.02 19.06 5.03
CA THR A 59 3.39 17.87 4.27
C THR A 59 2.38 17.51 3.20
N ASN A 60 1.44 18.41 2.86
CA ASN A 60 0.38 18.20 1.86
C ASN A 60 -0.46 16.92 2.08
N ARG A 61 -0.62 16.49 3.34
CA ARG A 61 -1.48 15.34 3.70
C ARG A 61 -2.94 15.74 3.89
N ILE A 62 -3.18 17.04 4.10
CA ILE A 62 -4.51 17.66 4.20
C ILE A 62 -4.45 19.06 3.61
N GLU A 63 -5.63 19.62 3.33
CA GLU A 63 -5.79 21.03 2.99
C GLU A 63 -5.29 21.97 4.12
N GLN A 64 -5.25 23.26 3.84
CA GLN A 64 -4.72 24.25 4.78
C GLN A 64 -5.50 24.27 6.10
N ARG A 65 -4.81 23.88 7.18
CA ARG A 65 -5.30 23.94 8.56
C ARG A 65 -4.31 24.74 9.38
N ALA A 66 -4.76 25.72 10.15
CA ALA A 66 -3.89 26.43 11.11
C ALA A 66 -3.50 25.52 12.29
N CYS A 67 -2.28 25.69 12.81
CA CYS A 67 -1.82 25.01 14.02
C CYS A 67 -2.25 25.80 15.27
N ALA A 68 -3.13 25.20 16.09
CA ALA A 68 -3.57 25.78 17.37
C ALA A 68 -2.68 25.38 18.57
N TYR A 69 -1.85 24.35 18.41
CA TYR A 69 -1.08 23.71 19.49
C TYR A 69 0.40 24.13 19.52
N ASP A 70 0.75 25.22 18.86
CA ASP A 70 2.12 25.76 18.84
C ASP A 70 3.19 24.70 18.50
N TYR A 71 2.85 23.81 17.55
CA TYR A 71 3.66 22.67 17.10
C TYR A 71 4.04 21.65 18.18
N GLN A 72 3.30 21.61 19.30
CA GLN A 72 3.35 20.50 20.26
C GLN A 72 2.49 19.33 19.75
N CYS A 73 2.84 18.77 18.59
CA CYS A 73 2.04 17.75 17.89
C CYS A 73 1.70 16.52 18.77
N ALA A 74 2.61 16.10 19.64
CA ALA A 74 2.38 14.97 20.56
C ALA A 74 1.22 15.19 21.57
N LYS A 75 0.74 16.42 21.73
CA LYS A 75 -0.40 16.78 22.59
C LYS A 75 -1.60 17.32 21.79
N CYS A 76 -1.50 17.32 20.47
CA CYS A 76 -2.52 17.87 19.59
C CYS A 76 -3.57 16.78 19.31
N ASP A 77 -4.79 16.99 19.79
CA ASP A 77 -5.94 16.11 19.57
C ASP A 77 -6.18 15.77 18.10
N PHE A 78 -6.03 16.76 17.22
CA PHE A 78 -6.15 16.55 15.78
C PHE A 78 -5.01 15.70 15.23
N ASP A 79 -3.82 15.82 15.80
CA ASP A 79 -2.66 15.06 15.34
C ASP A 79 -2.85 13.58 15.67
N GLN A 80 -3.26 13.32 16.92
CA GLN A 80 -3.62 12.00 17.38
C GLN A 80 -4.77 11.42 16.55
N PHE A 81 -5.87 12.15 16.38
CA PHE A 81 -6.98 11.71 15.55
C PHE A 81 -6.57 11.46 14.10
N PHE A 82 -5.71 12.31 13.54
CA PHE A 82 -5.29 12.18 12.15
C PHE A 82 -4.44 10.93 11.93
N GLU A 83 -3.47 10.68 12.79
CA GLU A 83 -2.59 9.50 12.70
C GLU A 83 -3.29 8.19 13.10
N ASP A 84 -4.19 8.23 14.08
CA ASP A 84 -4.85 7.02 14.60
C ASP A 84 -6.11 6.64 13.82
N VAL A 85 -6.82 7.62 13.24
CA VAL A 85 -8.18 7.41 12.70
C VAL A 85 -8.34 7.91 11.27
N TRP A 86 -7.79 9.08 10.91
CA TRP A 86 -8.06 9.68 9.61
C TRP A 86 -7.28 8.97 8.50
N THR A 87 -5.99 8.70 8.70
CA THR A 87 -5.13 8.04 7.71
C THR A 87 -5.54 6.61 7.43
N THR A 88 -6.09 5.92 8.43
CA THR A 88 -6.61 4.54 8.36
C THR A 88 -7.99 4.46 7.70
N LYS A 89 -8.83 5.50 7.80
CA LYS A 89 -10.20 5.47 7.27
C LYS A 89 -10.43 6.20 5.95
N ASN A 90 -9.53 7.07 5.52
CA ASN A 90 -9.75 7.79 4.26
C ASN A 90 -9.41 6.94 3.03
N LYS A 91 -10.35 6.95 2.08
CA LYS A 91 -10.19 6.37 0.74
C LYS A 91 -8.91 6.90 0.12
N THR A 92 -7.93 6.02 -0.02
CA THR A 92 -6.63 6.38 -0.55
C THR A 92 -6.57 5.91 -1.98
N VAL A 93 -6.83 6.82 -2.92
CA VAL A 93 -6.74 6.52 -4.35
C VAL A 93 -5.27 6.68 -4.78
N PRO A 94 -4.74 5.80 -5.65
CA PRO A 94 -3.47 6.04 -6.29
C PRO A 94 -3.45 7.41 -7.00
N GLY A 95 -2.35 8.15 -6.87
CA GLY A 95 -2.20 9.45 -7.56
C GLY A 95 -2.02 9.29 -9.07
N GLU A 96 -1.41 8.17 -9.48
CA GLU A 96 -1.18 7.80 -10.88
C GLU A 96 -1.28 6.27 -11.01
N ILE A 97 -1.89 5.81 -12.10
CA ILE A 97 -2.03 4.40 -12.46
C ILE A 97 -1.48 4.23 -13.87
N GLN A 98 -0.57 3.28 -14.04
CA GLN A 98 -0.09 2.83 -15.34
C GLN A 98 -0.85 1.57 -15.75
N GLN A 99 -1.00 1.33 -17.06
CA GLN A 99 -1.65 0.14 -17.57
C GLN A 99 -0.68 -0.74 -18.34
N ILE A 100 -0.69 -2.04 -18.02
CA ILE A 100 0.03 -3.07 -18.75
C ILE A 100 -1.00 -4.03 -19.31
N LYS A 101 -1.26 -3.94 -20.62
CA LYS A 101 -2.18 -4.88 -21.32
C LYS A 101 -3.54 -5.05 -20.62
N GLY A 102 -4.08 -3.95 -20.08
CA GLY A 102 -5.38 -3.94 -19.41
C GLY A 102 -5.35 -4.25 -17.91
N PHE A 103 -4.16 -4.41 -17.33
CA PHE A 103 -3.95 -4.50 -15.89
C PHE A 103 -3.45 -3.18 -15.32
N ASP A 104 -4.12 -2.70 -14.27
CA ASP A 104 -3.79 -1.47 -13.59
C ASP A 104 -2.65 -1.68 -12.59
N VAL A 105 -1.63 -0.83 -12.66
CA VAL A 105 -0.46 -0.83 -11.76
C VAL A 105 -0.25 0.58 -11.20
N PRO A 106 -0.58 0.82 -9.92
CA PRO A 106 -0.42 2.13 -9.31
C PRO A 106 1.04 2.49 -9.02
N VAL A 107 1.34 3.79 -9.10
CA VAL A 107 2.60 4.37 -8.61
C VAL A 107 2.49 4.68 -7.11
N GLY A 108 3.59 4.51 -6.38
CA GLY A 108 3.70 4.71 -4.94
C GLY A 108 3.27 3.50 -4.11
N TYR A 109 3.22 2.31 -4.74
CA TYR A 109 2.87 1.04 -4.11
C TYR A 109 4.03 0.06 -4.22
N TYR A 110 4.14 -0.82 -3.24
CA TYR A 110 5.08 -1.92 -3.27
C TYR A 110 4.37 -3.22 -3.64
N PHE A 111 5.05 -4.12 -4.35
CA PHE A 111 4.48 -5.41 -4.77
C PHE A 111 5.27 -6.58 -4.21
N HIS A 112 4.55 -7.66 -3.92
CA HIS A 112 5.11 -8.97 -3.59
C HIS A 112 4.78 -9.95 -4.71
N ASN A 113 5.69 -10.90 -4.95
CA ASN A 113 5.60 -11.86 -6.05
C ASN A 113 4.42 -12.86 -5.96
N GLY A 114 3.63 -12.80 -4.88
CA GLY A 114 2.35 -13.50 -4.72
C GLY A 114 1.13 -12.63 -5.03
N HIS A 115 1.29 -11.61 -5.89
CA HIS A 115 0.21 -10.71 -6.33
C HIS A 115 -0.55 -9.96 -5.23
N THR A 116 0.19 -9.53 -4.22
CA THR A 116 -0.30 -8.59 -3.22
C THR A 116 0.46 -7.28 -3.31
N TRP A 117 -0.25 -6.18 -3.15
CA TRP A 117 0.35 -4.87 -2.98
C TRP A 117 0.44 -4.48 -1.50
N ALA A 118 1.41 -3.64 -1.19
CA ALA A 118 1.64 -3.05 0.11
C ALA A 118 1.80 -1.53 -0.02
N ARG A 119 0.99 -0.78 0.72
CA ARG A 119 1.06 0.67 0.79
C ARG A 119 1.40 1.09 2.20
N ILE A 120 2.46 1.88 2.35
CA ILE A 120 2.91 2.31 3.66
C ILE A 120 2.16 3.57 4.04
N GLU A 121 1.44 3.46 5.14
CA GLU A 121 0.74 4.54 5.77
C GLU A 121 1.62 5.18 6.84
N SER A 122 1.16 6.32 7.36
CA SER A 122 1.81 6.94 8.49
C SER A 122 1.71 6.10 9.76
N GLY A 123 2.57 6.37 10.74
CA GLY A 123 2.62 5.60 11.99
C GLY A 123 3.20 4.20 11.86
N GLY A 124 3.69 3.84 10.67
CA GLY A 124 4.33 2.57 10.39
C GLY A 124 3.38 1.41 10.13
N TYR A 125 2.15 1.74 9.75
CA TYR A 125 1.18 0.77 9.27
C TYR A 125 1.37 0.53 7.77
N ILE A 126 1.05 -0.68 7.34
CA ILE A 126 1.13 -1.10 5.95
C ILE A 126 -0.23 -1.68 5.57
N ARG A 127 -0.95 -1.02 4.65
CA ARG A 127 -2.15 -1.58 4.03
C ARG A 127 -1.75 -2.63 3.01
N ILE A 128 -2.45 -3.76 3.03
CA ILE A 128 -2.25 -4.86 2.09
C ILE A 128 -3.53 -5.10 1.30
N GLY A 129 -3.39 -5.42 0.02
CA GLY A 129 -4.49 -5.93 -0.81
C GLY A 129 -4.01 -6.80 -1.97
N LEU A 130 -4.95 -7.31 -2.77
CA LEU A 130 -4.66 -7.99 -4.04
C LEU A 130 -4.48 -6.98 -5.15
N ASP A 131 -3.55 -7.27 -6.05
CA ASP A 131 -3.40 -6.47 -7.26
C ASP A 131 -4.51 -6.76 -8.29
N ASP A 132 -4.67 -5.85 -9.24
CA ASP A 132 -5.65 -5.96 -10.31
C ASP A 132 -5.44 -7.22 -11.17
N PHE A 133 -4.18 -7.65 -11.32
CA PHE A 133 -3.81 -8.85 -12.07
C PHE A 133 -4.44 -10.11 -11.47
N SER A 134 -4.21 -10.40 -10.19
CA SER A 134 -4.73 -11.60 -9.53
C SER A 134 -6.25 -11.60 -9.44
N LEU A 135 -6.87 -10.43 -9.23
CA LEU A 135 -8.32 -10.30 -9.15
C LEU A 135 -9.02 -10.52 -10.50
N LYS A 136 -8.42 -10.06 -11.61
CA LYS A 136 -8.91 -10.39 -12.96
C LYS A 136 -8.60 -11.84 -13.35
N LEU A 137 -7.46 -12.36 -12.92
CA LEU A 137 -7.02 -13.73 -13.18
C LEU A 137 -7.99 -14.77 -12.59
N LEU A 138 -8.24 -14.66 -11.28
CA LEU A 138 -9.07 -15.59 -10.52
C LEU A 138 -10.56 -15.28 -10.69
N GLY A 139 -10.88 -14.02 -11.01
CA GLY A 139 -12.24 -13.51 -11.14
C GLY A 139 -12.83 -13.04 -9.83
N ARG A 140 -14.14 -12.77 -9.86
CA ARG A 140 -14.88 -12.27 -8.71
C ARG A 140 -14.79 -13.24 -7.52
N ALA A 141 -14.35 -12.73 -6.38
CA ALA A 141 -14.33 -13.49 -5.13
C ALA A 141 -15.75 -13.68 -4.56
N ASP A 142 -16.03 -14.87 -4.04
CA ASP A 142 -17.25 -15.14 -3.26
C ASP A 142 -17.02 -14.89 -1.77
N ALA A 143 -15.79 -15.08 -1.31
CA ALA A 143 -15.35 -14.73 0.05
C ALA A 143 -13.83 -14.55 0.11
N LEU A 144 -13.38 -13.80 1.11
CA LEU A 144 -11.97 -13.65 1.46
C LEU A 144 -11.76 -14.16 2.89
N GLU A 145 -10.88 -15.14 3.06
CA GLU A 145 -10.50 -15.71 4.35
C GLU A 145 -9.48 -14.83 5.04
N LEU A 146 -9.93 -13.64 5.45
CA LEU A 146 -9.08 -12.62 6.05
C LEU A 146 -8.61 -13.04 7.46
N PRO A 147 -7.38 -12.67 7.85
CA PRO A 147 -6.83 -13.02 9.16
C PRO A 147 -7.57 -12.32 10.31
N LEU A 148 -7.28 -12.74 11.54
CA LEU A 148 -7.76 -12.08 12.74
C LEU A 148 -6.78 -10.97 13.18
N ILE A 149 -7.32 -9.90 13.77
CA ILE A 149 -6.52 -8.86 14.43
C ILE A 149 -5.69 -9.50 15.53
N GLY A 150 -4.41 -9.11 15.62
CA GLY A 150 -3.42 -9.67 16.54
C GLY A 150 -2.67 -10.89 16.01
N LYS A 151 -3.06 -11.46 14.85
CA LYS A 151 -2.28 -12.54 14.22
C LYS A 151 -0.93 -12.01 13.73
N GLU A 152 0.12 -12.77 13.99
CA GLU A 152 1.45 -12.55 13.43
C GLU A 152 1.56 -13.17 12.03
N PHE A 153 2.22 -12.47 11.13
CA PHE A 153 2.61 -12.96 9.81
C PHE A 153 4.11 -12.98 9.65
N ASP A 154 4.56 -14.06 9.02
CA ASP A 154 5.88 -14.21 8.45
C ASP A 154 5.77 -13.99 6.93
N GLN A 155 6.64 -13.16 6.38
CA GLN A 155 6.68 -12.88 4.95
C GLN A 155 6.91 -14.18 4.16
N GLY A 156 6.14 -14.35 3.08
CA GLY A 156 6.21 -15.52 2.22
C GLY A 156 5.53 -16.78 2.79
N ALA A 157 4.95 -16.72 3.99
CA ALA A 157 4.08 -17.77 4.51
C ALA A 157 2.62 -17.53 4.10
N VAL A 158 1.83 -18.60 3.98
CA VAL A 158 0.39 -18.50 3.71
C VAL A 158 -0.30 -17.82 4.90
N GLY A 159 -0.96 -16.69 4.61
CA GLY A 159 -1.57 -15.86 5.65
C GLY A 159 -3.09 -15.90 5.68
N TRP A 160 -3.69 -16.01 4.49
CA TRP A 160 -5.11 -15.80 4.19
C TRP A 160 -5.41 -16.33 2.79
N GLY A 161 -6.67 -16.26 2.32
CA GLY A 161 -6.99 -16.71 0.96
C GLY A 161 -8.26 -16.14 0.34
N LEU A 162 -8.46 -16.47 -0.93
CA LEU A 162 -9.61 -16.08 -1.77
C LEU A 162 -10.39 -17.33 -2.16
N ARG A 163 -11.70 -17.30 -1.91
CA ARG A 163 -12.63 -18.36 -2.28
C ARG A 163 -13.49 -17.94 -3.45
N ARG A 164 -13.60 -18.80 -4.46
CA ARG A 164 -14.50 -18.64 -5.61
C ARG A 164 -15.11 -19.99 -5.97
N LYS A 165 -16.42 -20.12 -5.77
CA LYS A 165 -17.22 -21.33 -5.89
C LYS A 165 -16.59 -22.44 -5.06
N ASP A 166 -16.19 -23.53 -5.71
CA ASP A 166 -15.54 -24.67 -5.09
C ASP A 166 -14.01 -24.55 -5.04
N ASN A 167 -13.44 -23.45 -5.55
CA ASN A 167 -12.01 -23.22 -5.55
C ASN A 167 -11.56 -22.31 -4.41
N MET A 168 -10.36 -22.58 -3.91
CA MET A 168 -9.67 -21.82 -2.88
C MET A 168 -8.26 -21.48 -3.37
N ALA A 169 -7.86 -20.23 -3.22
CA ALA A 169 -6.51 -19.74 -3.51
C ALA A 169 -5.90 -19.23 -2.20
N ASP A 170 -4.83 -19.87 -1.75
CA ASP A 170 -4.03 -19.38 -0.65
C ASP A 170 -3.18 -18.19 -1.12
N VAL A 171 -2.91 -17.25 -0.23
CA VAL A 171 -2.11 -16.06 -0.54
C VAL A 171 -1.02 -15.88 0.51
N LEU A 172 0.18 -15.61 0.00
CA LEU A 172 1.36 -15.35 0.83
C LEU A 172 1.26 -13.99 1.52
N SER A 173 1.76 -13.89 2.75
CA SER A 173 1.94 -12.60 3.39
C SER A 173 3.07 -11.82 2.70
N PRO A 174 2.84 -10.57 2.26
CA PRO A 174 3.89 -9.77 1.66
C PRO A 174 4.92 -9.26 2.67
N VAL A 175 4.60 -9.25 3.95
CA VAL A 175 5.41 -8.59 4.99
C VAL A 175 5.38 -9.36 6.31
N ASP A 176 6.43 -9.15 7.12
CA ASP A 176 6.48 -9.56 8.51
C ASP A 176 5.69 -8.56 9.39
N GLY A 177 4.95 -9.02 10.40
CA GLY A 177 4.34 -8.14 11.40
C GLY A 177 3.03 -8.63 11.99
N VAL A 178 2.33 -7.73 12.69
CA VAL A 178 1.07 -8.03 13.40
C VAL A 178 -0.11 -7.36 12.70
N ILE A 179 -1.19 -8.09 12.48
CA ILE A 179 -2.44 -7.53 11.95
C ILE A 179 -3.07 -6.59 12.98
N VAL A 180 -3.29 -5.34 12.59
CA VAL A 180 -3.90 -4.32 13.45
C VAL A 180 -5.31 -3.94 13.04
N GLU A 181 -5.67 -4.17 11.78
CA GLU A 181 -7.00 -3.84 11.25
C GLU A 181 -7.35 -4.79 10.10
N VAL A 182 -8.65 -5.03 9.91
CA VAL A 182 -9.20 -5.80 8.79
C VAL A 182 -10.36 -5.03 8.19
N ASN A 183 -10.42 -4.96 6.86
CA ASN A 183 -11.48 -4.25 6.16
C ASN A 183 -12.81 -5.02 6.24
N ALA A 184 -13.72 -4.54 7.08
CA ALA A 184 -15.04 -5.13 7.25
C ALA A 184 -15.89 -5.05 5.98
N ASN A 185 -15.74 -3.99 5.17
CA ASN A 185 -16.53 -3.81 3.96
C ASN A 185 -16.23 -4.91 2.94
N VAL A 186 -14.95 -5.24 2.74
CA VAL A 186 -14.53 -6.31 1.81
C VAL A 186 -14.89 -7.69 2.36
N ARG A 187 -14.91 -7.87 3.69
CA ARG A 187 -15.39 -9.11 4.30
C ARG A 187 -16.88 -9.35 4.02
N GLU A 188 -17.70 -8.30 4.03
CA GLU A 188 -19.13 -8.38 3.72
C GLU A 188 -19.41 -8.40 2.21
N LYS A 189 -18.59 -7.69 1.43
CA LYS A 189 -18.72 -7.52 -0.03
C LYS A 189 -17.37 -7.72 -0.71
N PRO A 190 -16.96 -8.99 -0.94
CA PRO A 190 -15.66 -9.31 -1.52
C PRO A 190 -15.43 -8.68 -2.89
N GLU A 191 -16.48 -8.41 -3.67
CA GLU A 191 -16.38 -7.76 -4.98
C GLU A 191 -15.77 -6.35 -4.94
N ILE A 192 -15.74 -5.68 -3.78
CA ILE A 192 -15.05 -4.39 -3.64
C ILE A 192 -13.57 -4.53 -3.97
N ALA A 193 -12.94 -5.66 -3.62
CA ALA A 193 -11.55 -5.94 -3.98
C ALA A 193 -11.39 -5.97 -5.50
N ASN A 194 -12.30 -6.63 -6.23
CA ASN A 194 -12.26 -6.70 -7.69
C ASN A 194 -12.49 -5.33 -8.35
N HIS A 195 -13.40 -4.50 -7.83
CA HIS A 195 -13.75 -3.21 -8.45
C HIS A 195 -12.79 -2.07 -8.10
N GLU A 196 -12.25 -2.06 -6.88
CA GLU A 196 -11.35 -1.01 -6.39
C GLU A 196 -10.10 -1.61 -5.72
N PRO A 197 -9.28 -2.40 -6.44
CA PRO A 197 -8.16 -3.15 -5.86
C PRO A 197 -7.20 -2.30 -5.04
N TYR A 198 -6.97 -1.06 -5.49
CA TYR A 198 -6.04 -0.11 -4.87
C TYR A 198 -6.73 1.00 -4.06
N GLY A 199 -8.07 0.99 -4.01
CA GLY A 199 -8.90 1.94 -3.29
C GLY A 199 -9.55 1.29 -2.07
N ASP A 200 -10.88 1.16 -2.09
CA ASP A 200 -11.64 0.55 -0.97
C ASP A 200 -11.46 -0.98 -0.86
N GLY A 201 -10.77 -1.61 -1.82
CA GLY A 201 -10.47 -3.05 -1.91
C GLY A 201 -9.29 -3.53 -1.06
N TRP A 202 -8.68 -2.68 -0.24
CA TRP A 202 -7.66 -3.12 0.73
C TRP A 202 -8.23 -4.16 1.70
N LEU A 203 -7.40 -5.10 2.16
CA LEU A 203 -7.86 -6.27 2.90
C LEU A 203 -7.63 -6.14 4.41
N PHE A 204 -6.41 -5.79 4.79
CA PHE A 204 -6.00 -5.64 6.19
C PHE A 204 -4.80 -4.70 6.32
N MET A 205 -4.53 -4.27 7.55
CA MET A 205 -3.35 -3.47 7.88
C MET A 205 -2.42 -4.26 8.80
N VAL A 206 -1.13 -4.18 8.50
CA VAL A 206 -0.06 -4.80 9.27
C VAL A 206 0.79 -3.71 9.92
N ARG A 207 1.21 -3.93 11.16
CA ARG A 207 2.28 -3.16 11.78
C ARG A 207 3.57 -3.97 11.73
N SER A 208 4.55 -3.48 10.98
CA SER A 208 5.89 -4.07 10.91
C SER A 208 6.82 -3.41 11.95
N PRO A 209 7.70 -4.18 12.62
CA PRO A 209 8.70 -3.62 13.53
C PRO A 209 9.80 -2.82 12.81
N ASP A 210 10.08 -3.13 11.54
CA ASP A 210 11.07 -2.43 10.72
C ASP A 210 10.62 -2.29 9.26
N ILE A 211 9.91 -1.19 8.99
CA ILE A 211 9.42 -0.85 7.64
C ILE A 211 10.56 -0.81 6.62
N LYS A 212 11.75 -0.35 7.00
CA LYS A 212 12.85 -0.19 6.04
C LYS A 212 13.37 -1.52 5.54
N GLU A 213 13.47 -2.50 6.43
CA GLU A 213 13.83 -3.86 6.01
C GLU A 213 12.67 -4.52 5.26
N THR A 214 11.42 -4.28 5.68
CA THR A 214 10.24 -4.78 4.97
C THR A 214 10.21 -4.32 3.50
N VAL A 215 10.37 -3.03 3.22
CA VAL A 215 10.28 -2.50 1.84
C VAL A 215 11.39 -2.97 0.93
N LYS A 216 12.58 -3.26 1.45
CA LYS A 216 13.72 -3.75 0.64
C LYS A 216 13.44 -5.12 0.02
N LYS A 217 12.54 -5.88 0.62
CA LYS A 217 12.15 -7.22 0.15
C LYS A 217 10.93 -7.17 -0.79
N LEU A 218 10.41 -5.99 -1.06
CA LEU A 218 9.29 -5.76 -1.97
C LEU A 218 9.77 -5.07 -3.24
N MET A 219 8.99 -5.17 -4.29
CA MET A 219 9.22 -4.48 -5.55
C MET A 219 8.65 -3.06 -5.46
N ASP A 220 9.47 -2.05 -5.76
CA ASP A 220 9.02 -0.67 -5.88
C ASP A 220 8.34 -0.41 -7.23
N ASP A 221 8.01 0.84 -7.54
CA ASP A 221 7.30 1.21 -8.77
C ASP A 221 7.95 0.66 -10.04
N THR A 222 9.27 0.79 -10.18
CA THR A 222 9.96 0.39 -11.42
C THR A 222 10.03 -1.13 -11.51
N ALA A 223 10.42 -1.78 -10.41
CA ALA A 223 10.50 -3.24 -10.36
C ALA A 223 9.11 -3.90 -10.51
N GLY A 224 8.07 -3.33 -9.91
CA GLY A 224 6.70 -3.81 -9.97
C GLY A 224 6.11 -3.73 -11.38
N LEU A 225 6.35 -2.64 -12.11
CA LEU A 225 5.92 -2.52 -13.51
C LEU A 225 6.59 -3.56 -14.40
N SER A 226 7.92 -3.74 -14.27
CA SER A 226 8.64 -4.78 -15.03
C SER A 226 8.12 -6.18 -14.68
N TRP A 227 7.92 -6.46 -13.40
CA TRP A 227 7.42 -7.75 -12.94
C TRP A 227 5.99 -8.05 -13.44
N ILE A 228 5.04 -7.11 -13.32
CA ILE A 228 3.69 -7.32 -13.86
C ILE A 228 3.73 -7.53 -15.38
N SER A 229 4.60 -6.83 -16.11
CA SER A 229 4.80 -7.08 -17.54
C SER A 229 5.29 -8.51 -17.83
N GLU A 230 6.13 -9.09 -16.98
CA GLU A 230 6.58 -10.48 -17.12
C GLU A 230 5.47 -11.49 -16.77
N GLU A 231 4.70 -11.26 -15.71
CA GLU A 231 3.57 -12.11 -15.32
C GLU A 231 2.47 -12.12 -16.41
N VAL A 232 2.22 -10.97 -17.07
CA VAL A 232 1.31 -10.89 -18.23
C VAL A 232 1.81 -11.73 -19.41
N VAL A 233 3.11 -11.71 -19.70
CA VAL A 233 3.69 -12.53 -20.77
C VAL A 233 3.57 -14.03 -20.46
N GLU A 234 3.79 -14.44 -19.22
CA GLU A 234 3.58 -15.85 -18.85
C GLU A 234 2.10 -16.23 -18.94
N LEU A 235 1.18 -15.35 -18.54
CA LEU A 235 -0.25 -15.57 -18.70
C LEU A 235 -0.65 -15.74 -20.17
N GLU A 236 -0.17 -14.87 -21.08
CA GLU A 236 -0.40 -15.00 -22.52
C GLU A 236 0.06 -16.37 -23.04
N ARG A 237 1.26 -16.81 -22.62
CA ARG A 237 1.80 -18.13 -22.97
C ARG A 237 0.96 -19.28 -22.41
N MET A 238 0.42 -19.16 -21.21
CA MET A 238 -0.48 -20.17 -20.64
C MET A 238 -1.80 -20.23 -21.39
N VAL A 239 -2.35 -19.07 -21.75
CA VAL A 239 -3.59 -18.96 -22.54
C VAL A 239 -3.41 -19.53 -23.93
N GLU A 240 -2.28 -19.26 -24.61
CA GLU A 240 -1.99 -19.80 -25.94
C GLU A 240 -2.01 -21.34 -25.96
N LYS A 241 -1.50 -21.98 -24.90
CA LYS A 241 -1.52 -23.45 -24.77
C LYS A 241 -2.93 -24.03 -24.66
N VAL A 242 -3.89 -23.26 -24.15
CA VAL A 242 -5.27 -23.73 -23.89
C VAL A 242 -6.22 -23.31 -25.00
N ALA A 243 -6.15 -22.07 -25.46
CA ALA A 243 -7.05 -21.47 -26.43
C ALA A 243 -6.49 -21.46 -27.87
N GLY A 244 -5.21 -21.78 -28.05
CA GLY A 244 -4.50 -21.59 -29.31
C GLY A 244 -3.99 -20.15 -29.49
N PRO A 245 -3.45 -19.81 -30.68
CA PRO A 245 -2.87 -18.50 -30.93
C PRO A 245 -3.85 -17.37 -30.66
N LEU A 246 -3.43 -16.39 -29.86
CA LEU A 246 -4.18 -15.17 -29.63
C LEU A 246 -4.20 -14.30 -30.90
N ALA A 247 -5.30 -13.59 -31.13
CA ALA A 247 -5.43 -12.68 -32.27
C ALA A 247 -4.37 -11.56 -32.20
N ALA A 248 -3.78 -11.21 -33.34
CA ALA A 248 -2.75 -10.18 -33.45
C ALA A 248 -3.29 -8.74 -33.28
N ASP A 249 -4.58 -8.58 -32.99
CA ASP A 249 -5.27 -7.28 -32.92
C ASP A 249 -5.05 -6.52 -31.60
N GLY A 250 -4.27 -7.09 -30.67
CA GLY A 250 -3.86 -6.40 -29.46
C GLY A 250 -4.99 -6.23 -28.44
N GLY A 251 -5.95 -7.18 -28.40
CA GLY A 251 -7.02 -7.20 -27.41
C GLY A 251 -6.51 -7.24 -25.96
N TYR A 252 -7.34 -6.72 -25.05
CA TYR A 252 -7.11 -6.81 -23.61
C TYR A 252 -7.70 -8.09 -23.04
N PHE A 253 -7.12 -8.59 -21.95
CA PHE A 253 -7.75 -9.67 -21.19
C PHE A 253 -9.11 -9.22 -20.65
N MET A 254 -10.09 -10.10 -20.75
CA MET A 254 -11.38 -9.90 -20.09
C MET A 254 -11.22 -10.04 -18.57
N GLU A 255 -12.16 -9.48 -17.81
CA GLU A 255 -12.32 -9.84 -16.41
C GLU A 255 -12.67 -11.33 -16.28
N ASP A 256 -12.32 -11.92 -15.13
CA ASP A 256 -12.58 -13.34 -14.83
C ASP A 256 -11.97 -14.30 -15.85
N ILE A 257 -10.63 -14.23 -16.02
CA ILE A 257 -9.88 -15.02 -16.99
C ILE A 257 -10.10 -16.52 -16.77
N TYR A 258 -9.99 -16.99 -15.52
CA TYR A 258 -10.25 -18.39 -15.19
C TYR A 258 -11.70 -18.82 -15.49
N GLY A 259 -12.69 -17.97 -15.22
CA GLY A 259 -14.09 -18.24 -15.55
C GLY A 259 -14.34 -18.42 -17.05
N ASN A 260 -13.62 -17.68 -17.88
CA ASN A 260 -13.73 -17.75 -19.34
C ASN A 260 -12.85 -18.86 -19.96
N LEU A 261 -11.75 -19.22 -19.30
CA LEU A 261 -10.78 -20.21 -19.75
C LEU A 261 -10.49 -21.25 -18.65
N PRO A 262 -11.47 -22.11 -18.28
CA PRO A 262 -11.30 -23.08 -17.21
C PRO A 262 -10.19 -24.11 -17.48
N GLY A 263 -9.81 -24.30 -18.75
CA GLY A 263 -8.68 -25.16 -19.15
C GLY A 263 -7.30 -24.70 -18.66
N LEU A 264 -7.18 -23.47 -18.15
CA LEU A 264 -5.95 -22.98 -17.50
C LEU A 264 -5.63 -23.72 -16.20
N ASP A 265 -6.62 -24.39 -15.61
CA ASP A 265 -6.57 -25.10 -14.32
C ASP A 265 -6.26 -24.19 -13.13
N TRP A 266 -7.13 -24.25 -12.10
CA TRP A 266 -7.02 -23.38 -10.93
C TRP A 266 -5.71 -23.60 -10.16
N LYS A 267 -5.30 -24.85 -9.98
CA LYS A 267 -4.06 -25.18 -9.23
C LYS A 267 -2.83 -24.69 -9.99
N ASN A 268 -2.86 -24.81 -11.31
CA ASN A 268 -1.78 -24.32 -12.15
C ASN A 268 -1.66 -22.78 -12.09
N LEU A 269 -2.78 -22.06 -12.12
CA LEU A 269 -2.79 -20.60 -11.96
C LEU A 269 -2.27 -20.16 -10.59
N THR A 270 -2.81 -20.71 -9.51
CA THR A 270 -2.42 -20.36 -8.13
C THR A 270 -0.95 -20.68 -7.85
N LYS A 271 -0.47 -21.85 -8.29
CA LYS A 271 0.95 -22.21 -8.19
C LYS A 271 1.87 -21.27 -8.97
N THR A 272 1.45 -20.86 -10.16
CA THR A 272 2.28 -20.04 -11.05
C THR A 272 2.34 -18.60 -10.58
N PHE A 273 1.20 -18.00 -10.25
CA PHE A 273 1.07 -16.58 -9.97
C PHE A 273 1.13 -16.29 -8.47
N LEU A 274 0.38 -17.00 -7.64
CA LEU A 274 0.36 -16.76 -6.18
C LEU A 274 1.49 -17.47 -5.42
N LYS A 275 2.20 -18.38 -6.08
CA LYS A 275 3.29 -19.20 -5.53
C LYS A 275 2.84 -20.12 -4.38
N THR A 276 1.59 -20.59 -4.43
CA THR A 276 0.95 -21.49 -3.44
C THR A 276 0.44 -22.77 -4.08
#